data_AF-A0A3L6DQI3-F1
#
_entry.id   AF-A0A3L6DQI3-F1
#
_cell.length_a   1.000
_cell.length_b   1.000
_cell.length_c   1.000
_cell.angle_alpha   90.00
_cell.angle_beta   90.00
_cell.angle_gamma   90.00
#
_symmetry.space_group_name_H-M   'P 1'
#
loop_
_entity.id
_entity.type
_entity.pdbx_description
1 polymer ?
#
loop_
_entity_poly.entity_id
_entity_poly.type
_entity_poly.pdbx_seq_one_letter_code
_entity_poly.pdbx_strand_id
1 'polypeptide(L)'
;MALRKAFEKAVVKRLMTYVPFGVLLSGGMDSSLVAAVAVRHLAGTEAARRLGTKLHSFYVGLEGSPDLKAAREDDIDAIEDVIYHTETYDVTTIRASTPMFLMSRKIKSLGVKMVISGEGSDELFGCYLYFHKAPNKEELHRETCRKVKALHQYDCLRANKATPAWGLEARVPFLDKEFINAAMNIDPEWKMVQPDLGRIEKWVLRKAFDDEEQPFLPKVHILYRQKGRFSDGVGYSWIDGLKAHAASNVTNKMLPNAKFIFPHNTPTTKEAYYYRMVGLREKYAILTVPGGPSVACSTTKAIEWDAYNRVL
;
A
#
# COMPACT_ATOMS: atom_id res chain seq x y z
N MET A 1 15.36 10.20 17.56
CA MET A 1 15.79 11.31 16.68
C MET A 1 16.43 10.88 15.35
N ALA A 2 17.33 9.88 15.33
CA ALA A 2 18.00 9.46 14.08
C ALA A 2 17.02 9.00 12.98
N LEU A 3 16.04 8.16 13.31
CA LEU A 3 15.01 7.68 12.37
C LEU A 3 14.20 8.82 11.74
N ARG A 4 13.75 9.80 12.56
CA ARG A 4 13.05 11.00 12.10
C ARG A 4 13.88 11.76 11.07
N LYS A 5 15.13 12.09 11.41
CA LYS A 5 16.04 12.83 10.52
C LYS A 5 16.30 12.09 9.21
N ALA A 6 16.44 10.76 9.25
CA ALA A 6 16.60 9.94 8.05
C ALA A 6 15.34 10.01 7.16
N PHE A 7 14.14 9.93 7.75
CA PHE A 7 12.89 10.04 7.00
C PHE A 7 12.68 11.43 6.40
N GLU A 8 12.96 12.48 7.17
CA GLU A 8 12.90 13.86 6.67
C GLU A 8 13.80 14.06 5.45
N LYS A 9 15.06 13.59 5.53
CA LYS A 9 15.98 13.61 4.38
C LYS A 9 15.43 12.83 3.18
N ALA A 10 14.83 11.66 3.41
CA ALA A 10 14.24 10.84 2.36
C ALA A 10 13.08 11.55 1.63
N VAL A 11 12.24 12.28 2.37
CA VAL A 11 11.14 13.08 1.81
C VAL A 11 11.70 14.31 1.08
N VAL A 12 12.61 15.07 1.69
CA VAL A 12 13.20 16.28 1.09
C VAL A 12 13.87 15.97 -0.25
N LYS A 13 14.64 14.87 -0.33
CA LYS A 13 15.25 14.39 -1.57
C LYS A 13 14.22 14.16 -2.70
N ARG A 14 12.97 13.82 -2.35
CA ARG A 14 11.86 13.56 -3.29
C ARG A 14 11.04 14.82 -3.61
N LEU A 15 11.33 15.97 -2.99
CA LEU A 15 10.77 17.27 -3.39
C LEU A 15 11.49 17.89 -4.61
N MET A 16 12.54 17.24 -5.13
CA MET A 16 13.26 17.69 -6.33
C MET A 16 12.39 17.58 -7.58
N THR A 17 11.74 18.67 -7.99
CA THR A 17 10.86 18.70 -9.17
C THR A 17 10.75 20.10 -9.77
N TYR A 18 10.48 20.12 -11.08
CA TYR A 18 10.17 21.32 -11.86
C TYR A 18 8.73 21.32 -12.41
N VAL A 19 7.94 20.32 -12.05
CA VAL A 19 6.58 20.11 -12.54
C VAL A 19 5.61 20.03 -11.38
N PRO A 20 4.32 20.40 -11.57
CA PRO A 20 3.30 20.31 -10.55
C PRO A 20 3.24 18.93 -9.91
N PHE A 21 3.21 18.90 -8.58
CA PHE A 21 3.23 17.68 -7.80
C PHE A 21 2.28 17.75 -6.60
N GLY A 22 1.96 16.59 -6.03
CA GLY A 22 1.16 16.49 -4.81
C GLY A 22 1.53 15.30 -3.93
N VAL A 23 0.66 14.99 -2.98
CA VAL A 23 0.79 13.85 -2.07
C VAL A 23 -0.48 13.01 -2.08
N LEU A 24 -0.31 11.69 -2.01
CA LEU A 24 -1.43 10.76 -1.81
C LEU A 24 -1.70 10.62 -0.31
N LEU A 25 -2.95 10.83 0.11
CA LEU A 25 -3.43 10.66 1.48
C LEU A 25 -4.46 9.53 1.53
N SER A 26 -4.21 8.53 2.37
CA SER A 26 -5.17 7.46 2.67
C SER A 26 -5.89 7.67 4.02
N GLY A 27 -5.62 8.78 4.70
CA GLY A 27 -6.00 8.99 6.10
C GLY A 27 -5.20 8.14 7.11
N GLY A 28 -4.27 7.30 6.63
CA GLY A 28 -3.33 6.56 7.47
C GLY A 28 -2.17 7.42 7.98
N MET A 29 -1.48 6.92 9.01
CA MET A 29 -0.32 7.60 9.57
C MET A 29 0.79 7.82 8.53
N ASP A 30 1.04 6.84 7.65
CA ASP A 30 2.21 6.85 6.77
C ASP A 30 2.15 7.95 5.71
N SER A 31 1.04 8.02 4.98
CA SER A 31 0.80 9.10 4.03
C SER A 31 0.74 10.46 4.72
N SER A 32 0.20 10.50 5.95
CA SER A 32 0.12 11.74 6.72
C SER A 32 1.50 12.24 7.14
N LEU A 33 2.41 11.35 7.56
CA LEU A 33 3.80 11.68 7.86
C LEU A 33 4.53 12.21 6.62
N VAL A 34 4.33 11.56 5.45
CA VAL A 34 4.89 12.05 4.19
C VAL A 34 4.40 13.47 3.90
N ALA A 35 3.10 13.72 3.99
CA ALA A 35 2.51 15.03 3.74
C ALA A 35 3.02 16.09 4.74
N ALA A 36 3.03 15.77 6.04
CA ALA A 36 3.47 16.69 7.09
C ALA A 36 4.94 17.10 6.91
N VAL A 37 5.82 16.13 6.65
CA VAL A 37 7.23 16.40 6.38
C VAL A 37 7.41 17.18 5.08
N ALA A 38 6.69 16.82 4.02
CA ALA A 38 6.75 17.52 2.74
C ALA A 38 6.37 19.00 2.91
N VAL A 39 5.25 19.29 3.56
CA VAL A 39 4.79 20.67 3.83
C VAL A 39 5.82 21.45 4.63
N ARG A 40 6.35 20.86 5.71
CA ARG A 40 7.30 21.54 6.61
C ARG A 40 8.58 21.97 5.91
N HIS A 41 9.04 21.16 4.95
CA HIS A 41 10.30 21.40 4.26
C HIS A 41 10.14 22.04 2.88
N LEU A 42 8.91 22.20 2.37
CA LEU A 42 8.64 22.69 1.01
C LEU A 42 9.18 24.11 0.79
N ALA A 43 8.96 25.02 1.74
CA ALA A 43 9.25 26.45 1.58
C ALA A 43 10.72 26.78 1.21
N GLY A 44 11.67 25.92 1.58
CA GLY A 44 13.10 26.09 1.26
C GLY A 44 13.55 25.48 -0.07
N THR A 45 12.67 24.78 -0.79
CA THR A 45 13.04 24.01 -1.99
C THR A 45 12.95 24.82 -3.27
N GLU A 46 13.64 24.36 -4.32
CA GLU A 46 13.49 24.92 -5.66
C GLU A 46 12.08 24.73 -6.23
N ALA A 47 11.41 23.63 -5.87
CA ALA A 47 10.01 23.38 -6.23
C ALA A 47 9.10 24.50 -5.70
N ALA A 48 9.26 24.92 -4.45
CA ALA A 48 8.48 26.02 -3.89
C ALA A 48 8.72 27.37 -4.58
N ARG A 49 9.96 27.65 -4.97
CA ARG A 49 10.30 28.89 -5.69
C ARG A 49 9.59 28.99 -7.05
N ARG A 50 9.32 27.86 -7.69
CA ARG A 50 8.72 27.80 -9.04
C ARG A 50 7.22 27.57 -9.02
N LEU A 51 6.74 26.75 -8.09
CA LEU A 51 5.35 26.24 -8.05
C LEU A 51 4.54 26.78 -6.87
N GLY A 52 5.18 27.52 -5.96
CA GLY A 52 4.60 27.98 -4.71
C GLY A 52 4.72 26.96 -3.57
N THR A 53 4.36 27.40 -2.37
CA THR A 53 4.50 26.63 -1.12
C THR A 53 3.27 25.78 -0.80
N LYS A 54 2.21 25.85 -1.60
CA LYS A 54 0.99 25.10 -1.37
C LYS A 54 1.11 23.69 -1.95
N LEU A 55 1.07 22.69 -1.07
CA LEU A 55 1.07 21.29 -1.48
C LEU A 55 -0.37 20.79 -1.68
N HIS A 56 -0.64 20.20 -2.85
CA HIS A 56 -1.92 19.56 -3.13
C HIS A 56 -1.93 18.13 -2.58
N SER A 57 -3.00 17.79 -1.85
CA SER A 57 -3.25 16.42 -1.41
C SER A 57 -4.39 15.79 -2.20
N PHE A 58 -4.28 14.49 -2.44
CA PHE A 58 -5.27 13.69 -3.14
C PHE A 58 -5.63 12.49 -2.28
N TYR A 59 -6.92 12.20 -2.18
CA TYR A 59 -7.45 11.10 -1.38
C TYR A 59 -8.59 10.42 -2.14
N VAL A 60 -8.79 9.13 -1.85
CA VAL A 60 -9.99 8.41 -2.28
C VAL A 60 -11.07 8.68 -1.24
N GLY A 61 -12.25 9.12 -1.68
CA GLY A 61 -13.30 9.65 -0.82
C GLY A 61 -13.71 8.70 0.32
N LEU A 62 -14.11 9.28 1.46
CA LEU A 62 -14.72 8.56 2.58
C LEU A 62 -16.17 8.18 2.25
N GLU A 63 -16.70 7.18 2.96
CA GLU A 63 -18.10 6.73 2.87
C GLU A 63 -19.07 7.94 2.89
N GLY A 64 -19.90 8.06 1.86
CA GLY A 64 -20.85 9.18 1.70
C GLY A 64 -20.36 10.36 0.84
N SER A 65 -19.09 10.39 0.42
CA SER A 65 -18.60 11.42 -0.51
C SER A 65 -19.27 11.32 -1.90
N PRO A 66 -19.50 12.45 -2.59
CA PRO A 66 -19.99 12.47 -3.97
C PRO A 66 -19.10 11.64 -4.91
N ASP A 67 -17.79 11.64 -4.65
CA ASP A 67 -16.78 10.89 -5.41
C ASP A 67 -17.01 9.37 -5.34
N LEU A 68 -17.38 8.82 -4.17
CA LEU A 68 -17.71 7.38 -4.04
C LEU A 68 -19.03 6.97 -4.69
N LYS A 69 -19.95 7.91 -4.94
CA LYS A 69 -21.22 7.60 -5.62
C LYS A 69 -21.04 7.53 -7.14
N ALA A 70 -20.23 8.43 -7.71
CA ALA A 70 -19.89 8.42 -9.14
C ALA A 70 -18.95 7.27 -9.53
N ALA A 71 -18.15 6.78 -8.59
CA ALA A 71 -17.18 5.71 -8.81
C ALA A 71 -17.79 4.31 -9.05
N ARG A 72 -19.04 4.02 -8.65
CA ARG A 72 -19.52 2.62 -8.53
C ARG A 72 -19.60 1.81 -9.82
N GLU A 73 -19.96 2.41 -10.94
CA GLU A 73 -20.06 1.71 -12.24
C GLU A 73 -18.75 1.85 -13.02
N ASP A 74 -18.23 3.09 -13.13
CA ASP A 74 -16.96 3.41 -13.80
C ASP A 74 -15.75 2.64 -13.21
N ASP A 75 -15.76 2.27 -11.91
CA ASP A 75 -14.65 1.58 -11.27
C ASP A 75 -14.54 0.09 -11.66
N ILE A 76 -15.67 -0.56 -11.94
CA ILE A 76 -15.70 -1.99 -12.32
C ILE A 76 -15.26 -2.16 -13.78
N ASP A 77 -15.65 -1.24 -14.65
CA ASP A 77 -15.25 -1.26 -16.07
C ASP A 77 -13.73 -1.07 -16.23
N ALA A 78 -13.08 -0.41 -15.28
CA ALA A 78 -11.63 -0.22 -15.27
C ALA A 78 -10.82 -1.48 -14.91
N ILE A 79 -11.45 -2.59 -14.48
CA ILE A 79 -10.71 -3.79 -14.02
C ILE A 79 -9.83 -4.36 -15.13
N GLU A 80 -10.32 -4.43 -16.37
CA GLU A 80 -9.53 -4.99 -17.47
C GLU A 80 -8.30 -4.12 -17.78
N ASP A 81 -8.48 -2.79 -17.83
CA ASP A 81 -7.38 -1.83 -17.99
C ASP A 81 -6.38 -1.92 -16.83
N VAL A 82 -6.86 -2.06 -15.60
CA VAL A 82 -6.01 -2.22 -14.42
C VAL A 82 -5.18 -3.50 -14.53
N ILE A 83 -5.79 -4.63 -14.93
CA ILE A 83 -5.08 -5.90 -15.14
C ILE A 83 -4.06 -5.76 -16.26
N TYR A 84 -4.42 -5.11 -17.36
CA TYR A 84 -3.52 -4.83 -18.48
C TYR A 84 -2.30 -4.02 -18.02
N HIS A 85 -2.52 -2.90 -17.33
CA HIS A 85 -1.44 -2.02 -16.89
C HIS A 85 -0.60 -2.60 -15.77
N THR A 86 -1.20 -3.31 -14.82
CA THR A 86 -0.46 -3.92 -13.69
C THR A 86 0.23 -5.22 -14.07
N GLU A 87 -0.22 -5.87 -15.14
CA GLU A 87 0.27 -7.17 -15.61
C GLU A 87 0.32 -8.19 -14.47
N THR A 88 -0.78 -8.30 -13.72
CA THR A 88 -0.92 -9.29 -12.65
C THR A 88 -2.36 -9.77 -12.55
N TYR A 89 -2.54 -10.98 -12.02
CA TYR A 89 -3.84 -11.54 -11.64
C TYR A 89 -3.97 -11.73 -10.12
N ASP A 90 -3.05 -11.17 -9.32
CA ASP A 90 -3.15 -11.20 -7.87
C ASP A 90 -4.34 -10.37 -7.39
N VAL A 91 -5.27 -11.02 -6.67
CA VAL A 91 -6.53 -10.43 -6.21
C VAL A 91 -6.30 -9.20 -5.33
N THR A 92 -5.34 -9.26 -4.41
CA THR A 92 -5.05 -8.15 -3.51
C THR A 92 -4.49 -6.94 -4.26
N THR A 93 -3.59 -7.20 -5.20
CA THR A 93 -2.95 -6.17 -6.02
C THR A 93 -3.99 -5.50 -6.92
N ILE A 94 -4.85 -6.25 -7.60
CA ILE A 94 -5.91 -5.68 -8.46
C ILE A 94 -6.87 -4.82 -7.64
N ARG A 95 -7.41 -5.36 -6.54
CA ARG A 95 -8.32 -4.63 -5.63
C ARG A 95 -7.76 -3.28 -5.17
N ALA A 96 -6.46 -3.25 -4.87
CA ALA A 96 -5.77 -2.06 -4.41
C ALA A 96 -5.35 -1.12 -5.56
N SER A 97 -5.10 -1.67 -6.75
CA SER A 97 -4.63 -0.91 -7.92
C SER A 97 -5.74 -0.13 -8.59
N THR A 98 -6.97 -0.64 -8.63
CA THR A 98 -8.10 0.04 -9.28
C THR A 98 -8.36 1.45 -8.75
N PRO A 99 -8.53 1.68 -7.44
CA PRO A 99 -8.73 3.05 -6.93
C PRO A 99 -7.51 3.93 -7.18
N MET A 100 -6.29 3.38 -7.11
CA MET A 100 -5.07 4.13 -7.41
C MET A 100 -4.97 4.52 -8.90
N PHE A 101 -5.37 3.64 -9.80
CA PHE A 101 -5.40 3.87 -11.25
C PHE A 101 -6.37 5.00 -11.59
N LEU A 102 -7.59 4.94 -11.07
CA LEU A 102 -8.63 5.94 -11.31
C LEU A 102 -8.32 7.29 -10.68
N MET A 103 -7.78 7.28 -9.46
CA MET A 103 -7.26 8.50 -8.83
C MET A 103 -6.12 9.10 -9.66
N SER A 104 -5.23 8.29 -10.21
CA SER A 104 -4.12 8.77 -11.06
C SER A 104 -4.63 9.45 -12.33
N ARG A 105 -5.67 8.91 -12.97
CA ARG A 105 -6.37 9.55 -14.10
C ARG A 105 -6.85 10.96 -13.73
N LYS A 106 -7.51 11.09 -12.58
CA LYS A 106 -8.03 12.38 -12.12
C LYS A 106 -6.91 13.35 -11.77
N ILE A 107 -5.89 12.91 -11.04
CA ILE A 107 -4.71 13.73 -10.69
C ILE A 107 -4.04 14.27 -11.97
N LYS A 108 -3.86 13.41 -12.98
CA LYS A 108 -3.28 13.82 -14.25
C LYS A 108 -4.09 14.90 -14.95
N SER A 109 -5.43 14.78 -14.94
CA SER A 109 -6.32 15.77 -15.55
C SER A 109 -6.21 17.17 -14.92
N LEU A 110 -5.70 17.26 -13.68
CA LEU A 110 -5.42 18.51 -12.98
C LEU A 110 -4.02 19.08 -13.30
N GLY A 111 -3.28 18.47 -14.24
CA GLY A 111 -1.94 18.90 -14.65
C GLY A 111 -0.80 18.43 -13.75
N VAL A 112 -1.09 17.64 -12.72
CA VAL A 112 -0.08 17.07 -11.81
C VAL A 112 0.67 15.93 -12.50
N LYS A 113 2.01 15.92 -12.37
CA LYS A 113 2.89 14.95 -13.03
C LYS A 113 3.62 14.03 -12.05
N MET A 114 3.64 14.38 -10.76
CA MET A 114 4.30 13.58 -9.72
C MET A 114 3.49 13.58 -8.42
N VAL A 115 3.48 12.45 -7.72
CA VAL A 115 2.93 12.32 -6.37
C VAL A 115 3.90 11.62 -5.45
N ILE A 116 3.84 11.96 -4.16
CA ILE A 116 4.57 11.26 -3.10
C ILE A 116 3.57 10.39 -2.31
N SER A 117 3.93 9.13 -2.05
CA SER A 117 3.08 8.12 -1.40
C SER A 117 3.76 7.49 -0.18
N GLY A 118 2.97 6.84 0.69
CA GLY A 118 3.42 6.21 1.93
C GLY A 118 3.84 4.72 1.83
N GLU A 119 3.96 4.17 0.61
CA GLU A 119 4.28 2.75 0.40
C GLU A 119 5.62 2.33 1.02
N GLY A 120 5.72 1.08 1.50
CA GLY A 120 6.92 0.51 2.08
C GLY A 120 7.03 0.63 3.60
N SER A 121 6.20 1.48 4.21
CA SER A 121 6.20 1.68 5.67
C SER A 121 5.78 0.40 6.41
N ASP A 122 4.79 -0.31 5.89
CA ASP A 122 4.24 -1.50 6.55
C ASP A 122 5.26 -2.66 6.59
N GLU A 123 6.00 -2.83 5.50
CA GLU A 123 7.02 -3.87 5.32
C GLU A 123 8.26 -3.61 6.17
N LEU A 124 8.66 -2.34 6.30
CA LEU A 124 9.82 -1.96 7.10
C LEU A 124 9.58 -2.08 8.61
N PHE A 125 8.34 -1.81 9.05
CA PHE A 125 7.99 -1.75 10.46
C PHE A 125 7.10 -2.92 10.94
N GLY A 126 6.74 -3.85 10.08
CA GLY A 126 6.01 -5.08 10.44
C GLY A 126 4.65 -4.80 11.05
N CYS A 127 3.76 -4.11 10.33
CA CYS A 127 2.49 -3.63 10.90
C CYS A 127 1.23 -4.30 10.34
N TYR A 128 1.38 -5.28 9.44
CA TYR A 128 0.23 -6.09 9.04
C TYR A 128 -0.31 -6.81 10.28
N LEU A 129 -1.63 -6.99 10.40
CA LEU A 129 -2.25 -7.49 11.64
C LEU A 129 -1.67 -8.83 12.13
N TYR A 130 -1.17 -9.68 11.23
CA TYR A 130 -0.54 -10.94 11.62
C TYR A 130 0.83 -10.76 12.31
N PHE A 131 1.51 -9.62 12.19
CA PHE A 131 2.73 -9.31 12.96
C PHE A 131 2.47 -9.16 14.46
N HIS A 132 1.22 -8.93 14.89
CA HIS A 132 0.84 -9.00 16.30
C HIS A 132 1.09 -10.39 16.90
N LYS A 133 1.19 -11.41 16.03
CA LYS A 133 1.39 -12.81 16.39
C LYS A 133 2.85 -13.25 16.24
N ALA A 134 3.76 -12.33 15.88
CA ALA A 134 5.17 -12.65 15.71
C ALA A 134 5.74 -13.21 17.03
N PRO A 135 6.38 -14.39 17.02
CA PRO A 135 6.76 -15.09 18.24
C PRO A 135 7.94 -14.43 18.96
N ASN A 136 8.83 -13.78 18.21
CA ASN A 136 9.99 -13.09 18.71
C ASN A 136 10.50 -12.07 17.68
N LYS A 137 11.46 -11.25 18.11
CA LYS A 137 12.02 -10.15 17.32
C LYS A 137 12.80 -10.64 16.10
N GLU A 138 13.44 -11.82 16.17
CA GLU A 138 14.18 -12.43 15.06
C GLU A 138 13.23 -12.83 13.92
N GLU A 139 12.11 -13.48 14.24
CA GLU A 139 11.10 -13.88 13.27
C GLU A 139 10.40 -12.66 12.65
N LEU A 140 10.10 -11.63 13.44
CA LEU A 140 9.63 -10.34 12.92
C LEU A 140 10.63 -9.74 11.92
N HIS A 141 11.92 -9.72 12.28
CA HIS A 141 12.96 -9.16 11.41
C HIS A 141 13.11 -9.94 10.10
N ARG A 142 13.16 -11.27 10.17
CA ARG A 142 13.22 -12.13 8.98
C ARG A 142 12.03 -11.88 8.05
N GLU A 143 10.83 -11.76 8.62
CA GLU A 143 9.63 -11.50 7.84
C GLU A 143 9.63 -10.10 7.21
N THR A 144 10.03 -9.05 7.94
CA THR A 144 10.20 -7.70 7.36
C THR A 144 11.25 -7.70 6.24
N CYS A 145 12.38 -8.39 6.39
CA CYS A 145 13.37 -8.53 5.32
C CYS A 145 12.80 -9.23 4.08
N ARG A 146 12.04 -10.31 4.27
CA ARG A 146 11.38 -11.03 3.17
C ARG A 146 10.37 -10.13 2.47
N LYS A 147 9.58 -9.38 3.23
CA LYS A 147 8.58 -8.43 2.73
C LYS A 147 9.20 -7.32 1.90
N VAL A 148 10.24 -6.67 2.42
CA VAL A 148 10.97 -5.62 1.69
C VAL A 148 11.55 -6.17 0.38
N LYS A 149 12.12 -7.38 0.39
CA LYS A 149 12.62 -8.04 -0.83
C LYS A 149 11.51 -8.38 -1.83
N ALA A 150 10.29 -8.64 -1.37
CA ALA A 150 9.16 -9.00 -2.22
C ALA A 150 8.37 -7.80 -2.75
N LEU A 151 8.58 -6.58 -2.23
CA LEU A 151 7.84 -5.37 -2.59
C LEU A 151 7.71 -5.14 -4.10
N HIS A 152 8.75 -5.46 -4.87
CA HIS A 152 8.77 -5.28 -6.33
C HIS A 152 7.71 -6.12 -7.08
N GLN A 153 7.14 -7.14 -6.43
CA GLN A 153 6.09 -7.99 -6.99
C GLN A 153 4.68 -7.59 -6.54
N TYR A 154 4.57 -6.67 -5.56
CA TYR A 154 3.30 -6.30 -4.91
C TYR A 154 3.12 -4.77 -4.89
N ASP A 155 3.36 -4.11 -3.75
CA ASP A 155 3.05 -2.69 -3.55
C ASP A 155 3.85 -1.76 -4.46
N CYS A 156 5.13 -2.06 -4.73
CA CYS A 156 5.89 -1.29 -5.72
C CYS A 156 5.40 -1.54 -7.14
N LEU A 157 4.96 -2.78 -7.47
CA LEU A 157 4.37 -3.08 -8.77
C LEU A 157 3.10 -2.25 -8.98
N ARG A 158 2.19 -2.27 -8.00
CA ARG A 158 0.96 -1.46 -8.02
C ARG A 158 1.27 0.01 -8.16
N ALA A 159 2.08 0.58 -7.26
CA ALA A 159 2.39 2.01 -7.28
C ALA A 159 3.06 2.44 -8.59
N ASN A 160 3.98 1.63 -9.11
CA ASN A 160 4.72 1.95 -10.33
C ASN A 160 3.98 1.63 -11.63
N LYS A 161 2.89 0.87 -11.61
CA LYS A 161 2.13 0.55 -12.83
C LYS A 161 0.78 1.27 -12.89
N ALA A 162 0.09 1.40 -11.76
CA ALA A 162 -1.19 2.09 -11.69
C ALA A 162 -1.05 3.60 -11.92
N THR A 163 0.02 4.24 -11.42
CA THR A 163 0.19 5.70 -11.62
C THR A 163 0.69 6.06 -13.02
N PRO A 164 1.72 5.40 -13.60
CA PRO A 164 2.23 5.76 -14.92
C PRO A 164 1.31 5.37 -16.06
N ALA A 165 0.30 4.52 -15.84
CA ALA A 165 -0.79 4.32 -16.78
C ALA A 165 -1.44 5.63 -17.25
N TRP A 166 -1.39 6.66 -16.40
CA TRP A 166 -1.86 8.02 -16.71
C TRP A 166 -0.72 9.04 -16.76
N GLY A 167 0.53 8.60 -16.95
CA GLY A 167 1.71 9.47 -16.98
C GLY A 167 1.93 10.25 -15.68
N LEU A 168 1.65 9.62 -14.54
CA LEU A 168 1.88 10.15 -13.19
C LEU A 168 3.02 9.37 -12.51
N GLU A 169 4.08 10.07 -12.10
CA GLU A 169 5.20 9.48 -11.36
C GLU A 169 4.86 9.35 -9.86
N ALA A 170 5.13 8.19 -9.25
CA ALA A 170 5.00 7.98 -7.81
C ALA A 170 6.35 7.91 -7.11
N ARG A 171 6.53 8.66 -6.02
CA ARG A 171 7.73 8.65 -5.18
C ARG A 171 7.45 8.09 -3.80
N VAL A 172 8.31 7.19 -3.32
CA VAL A 172 8.11 6.42 -2.08
C VAL A 172 9.26 6.65 -1.09
N PRO A 173 9.18 7.67 -0.20
CA PRO A 173 10.24 8.04 0.76
C PRO A 173 10.59 6.94 1.76
N PHE A 174 9.63 6.12 2.18
CA PHE A 174 9.93 4.97 3.04
C PHE A 174 10.90 3.99 2.38
N LEU A 175 10.98 3.94 1.05
CA LEU A 175 11.91 3.06 0.34
C LEU A 175 13.21 3.77 -0.10
N ASP A 176 13.55 4.90 0.52
CA ASP A 176 14.88 5.47 0.35
C ASP A 176 15.95 4.57 0.94
N LYS A 177 17.04 4.35 0.20
CA LYS A 177 18.14 3.47 0.64
C LYS A 177 18.67 3.82 2.03
N GLU A 178 18.87 5.12 2.32
CA GLU A 178 19.40 5.55 3.62
C GLU A 178 18.36 5.39 4.73
N PHE A 179 17.08 5.60 4.40
CA PHE A 179 16.01 5.37 5.36
C PHE A 179 15.78 3.87 5.62
N ILE A 180 15.86 3.01 4.60
CA ILE A 180 15.82 1.55 4.76
C ILE A 180 16.96 1.11 5.68
N ASN A 181 18.19 1.59 5.44
CA ASN A 181 19.33 1.28 6.32
C ASN A 181 19.06 1.71 7.77
N ALA A 182 18.55 2.93 7.97
CA ALA A 182 18.22 3.41 9.30
C ALA A 182 17.10 2.59 9.97
N ALA A 183 16.05 2.24 9.22
CA ALA A 183 14.89 1.50 9.73
C ALA A 183 15.20 0.02 10.00
N MET A 184 16.04 -0.61 9.17
CA MET A 184 16.38 -2.04 9.29
C MET A 184 17.47 -2.31 10.32
N ASN A 185 18.29 -1.32 10.68
CA ASN A 185 19.30 -1.42 11.74
C ASN A 185 18.77 -1.18 13.16
N ILE A 186 17.49 -0.83 13.32
CA ILE A 186 16.85 -0.73 14.64
C ILE A 186 16.68 -2.13 15.21
N ASP A 187 16.97 -2.32 16.50
CA ASP A 187 16.68 -3.59 17.20
C ASP A 187 15.18 -3.94 16.98
N PRO A 188 14.87 -5.08 16.34
CA PRO A 188 13.50 -5.43 15.97
C PRO A 188 12.53 -5.50 17.16
N GLU A 189 13.03 -5.59 18.39
CA GLU A 189 12.27 -5.44 19.64
C GLU A 189 11.43 -4.16 19.66
N TRP A 190 11.95 -3.06 19.11
CA TRP A 190 11.24 -1.77 19.02
C TRP A 190 10.15 -1.72 17.95
N LYS A 191 10.09 -2.75 17.09
CA LYS A 191 9.03 -2.93 16.09
C LYS A 191 7.95 -3.89 16.55
N MET A 192 8.21 -4.69 17.59
CA MET A 192 7.22 -5.61 18.14
C MET A 192 6.07 -4.85 18.80
N VAL A 193 4.86 -5.40 18.63
CA VAL A 193 3.67 -4.97 19.36
C VAL A 193 3.74 -5.60 20.75
N GLN A 194 3.64 -4.77 21.79
CA GLN A 194 3.71 -5.18 23.20
C GLN A 194 2.60 -4.44 23.96
N PRO A 195 1.37 -4.99 23.98
CA PRO A 195 0.21 -4.32 24.57
C PRO A 195 0.37 -4.02 26.06
N ASP A 196 1.09 -4.87 26.79
CA ASP A 196 1.48 -4.71 28.19
C ASP A 196 2.31 -3.44 28.44
N LEU A 197 3.14 -3.04 27.46
CA LEU A 197 3.89 -1.79 27.47
C LEU A 197 3.16 -0.64 26.73
N GLY A 198 1.91 -0.85 26.30
CA GLY A 198 1.15 0.11 25.50
C GLY A 198 1.71 0.31 24.07
N ARG A 199 2.57 -0.58 23.58
CA ARG A 199 3.17 -0.50 22.24
C ARG A 199 2.23 -1.08 21.20
N ILE A 200 1.80 -0.22 20.27
CA ILE A 200 1.06 -0.60 19.06
C ILE A 200 2.00 -0.74 17.85
N GLU A 201 1.46 -1.17 16.71
CA GLU A 201 2.22 -1.32 15.48
C GLU A 201 2.96 -0.02 15.09
N LYS A 202 4.18 -0.17 14.54
CA LYS A 202 5.06 0.96 14.19
C LYS A 202 5.42 1.87 15.38
N TRP A 203 5.45 1.34 16.60
CA TRP A 203 5.77 2.11 17.81
C TRP A 203 7.00 3.00 17.67
N VAL A 204 8.12 2.45 17.19
CA VAL A 204 9.36 3.23 17.01
C VAL A 204 9.22 4.40 16.03
N LEU A 205 8.40 4.25 14.98
CA LEU A 205 8.11 5.33 14.04
C LEU A 205 7.21 6.39 14.68
N ARG A 206 6.17 5.96 15.41
CA ARG A 206 5.27 6.85 16.17
C ARG A 206 6.05 7.70 17.17
N LYS A 207 6.87 7.04 18.00
CA LYS A 207 7.77 7.73 18.95
C LYS A 207 8.79 8.62 18.26
N ALA A 208 9.29 8.21 17.08
CA ALA A 208 10.19 9.07 16.33
C ALA A 208 9.52 10.38 15.90
N PHE A 209 8.20 10.45 15.70
CA PHE A 209 7.47 11.66 15.28
C PHE A 209 6.57 12.28 16.36
N ASP A 210 6.57 11.72 17.57
CA ASP A 210 5.94 12.29 18.77
C ASP A 210 6.80 13.47 19.25
N ASP A 211 6.42 14.68 18.84
CA ASP A 211 7.07 15.94 19.18
C ASP A 211 6.04 16.86 19.83
N GLU A 212 6.25 17.23 21.09
CA GLU A 212 5.29 18.02 21.86
C GLU A 212 5.41 19.52 21.55
N GLU A 213 6.59 20.00 21.20
CA GLU A 213 6.83 21.40 20.86
C GLU A 213 6.41 21.69 19.41
N GLN A 214 6.66 20.72 18.53
CA GLN A 214 6.60 20.89 17.08
C GLN A 214 5.90 19.69 16.41
N PRO A 215 4.64 19.40 16.77
CA PRO A 215 3.93 18.20 16.33
C PRO A 215 3.80 18.12 14.80
N PHE A 216 4.13 16.95 14.24
CA PHE A 216 3.93 16.68 12.82
C PHE A 216 2.50 16.28 12.50
N LEU A 217 1.81 15.61 13.44
CA LEU A 217 0.49 15.03 13.26
C LEU A 217 -0.35 15.18 14.53
N PRO A 218 -1.69 15.25 14.42
CA PRO A 218 -2.58 15.18 15.58
C PRO A 218 -2.34 13.88 16.37
N LYS A 219 -1.98 14.02 17.65
CA LYS A 219 -1.51 12.91 18.50
C LYS A 219 -2.54 11.78 18.61
N VAL A 220 -3.78 12.13 18.99
CA VAL A 220 -4.85 11.16 19.23
C VAL A 220 -5.44 10.61 17.94
N HIS A 221 -5.71 11.47 16.96
CA HIS A 221 -6.52 11.08 15.80
C HIS A 221 -5.74 10.46 14.64
N ILE A 222 -4.42 10.68 14.56
CA ILE A 222 -3.59 10.19 13.44
C ILE A 222 -2.34 9.47 13.96
N LEU A 223 -1.51 10.13 14.79
CA LEU A 223 -0.20 9.60 15.17
C LEU A 223 -0.28 8.31 15.99
N TYR A 224 -1.29 8.16 16.85
CA TYR A 224 -1.54 6.94 17.63
C TYR A 224 -2.81 6.20 17.21
N ARG A 225 -3.37 6.52 16.04
CA ARG A 225 -4.49 5.75 15.47
C ARG A 225 -4.02 4.36 15.09
N GLN A 226 -4.73 3.34 15.55
CA GLN A 226 -4.49 1.96 15.17
C GLN A 226 -4.75 1.76 13.66
N LYS A 227 -3.97 0.88 13.04
CA LYS A 227 -4.16 0.49 11.64
C LYS A 227 -5.50 -0.23 11.45
N GLY A 228 -6.37 0.31 10.58
CA GLY A 228 -7.57 -0.39 10.09
C GLY A 228 -7.23 -1.46 9.06
N ARG A 229 -8.16 -2.37 8.78
CA ARG A 229 -8.00 -3.36 7.69
C ARG A 229 -8.00 -2.62 6.36
N PHE A 230 -7.37 -3.19 5.35
CA PHE A 230 -7.35 -2.60 4.00
C PHE A 230 -8.77 -2.36 3.45
N SER A 231 -9.72 -3.27 3.74
CA SER A 231 -11.14 -3.13 3.42
C SER A 231 -11.80 -1.91 4.05
N ASP A 232 -11.34 -1.48 5.22
CA ASP A 232 -11.87 -0.31 5.92
C ASP A 232 -11.45 1.00 5.24
N GLY A 233 -10.36 0.98 4.45
CA GLY A 233 -9.80 2.17 3.80
C GLY A 233 -10.36 2.46 2.40
N VAL A 234 -10.78 1.43 1.67
CA VAL A 234 -11.39 1.56 0.32
C VAL A 234 -12.91 1.38 0.32
N GLY A 235 -13.48 0.97 1.46
CA GLY A 235 -14.92 0.74 1.64
C GLY A 235 -15.34 -0.71 1.36
N TYR A 236 -16.18 -1.27 2.24
CA TYR A 236 -16.72 -2.62 2.09
C TYR A 236 -17.49 -2.81 0.78
N SER A 237 -18.20 -1.76 0.33
CA SER A 237 -18.96 -1.78 -0.92
C SER A 237 -18.09 -2.04 -2.16
N TRP A 238 -16.83 -1.61 -2.17
CA TRP A 238 -15.91 -1.84 -3.29
C TRP A 238 -15.59 -3.33 -3.45
N ILE A 239 -15.16 -3.97 -2.36
CA ILE A 239 -14.79 -5.39 -2.38
C ILE A 239 -16.00 -6.27 -2.70
N ASP A 240 -17.17 -5.93 -2.16
CA ASP A 240 -18.37 -6.72 -2.43
C ASP A 240 -18.88 -6.51 -3.85
N GLY A 241 -18.74 -5.32 -4.43
CA GLY A 241 -18.97 -5.06 -5.85
C GLY A 241 -18.08 -5.92 -6.76
N LEU A 242 -16.77 -5.99 -6.48
CA LEU A 242 -15.84 -6.84 -7.22
C LEU A 242 -16.21 -8.33 -7.15
N LYS A 243 -16.56 -8.83 -5.97
CA LYS A 243 -17.01 -10.22 -5.81
C LYS A 243 -18.30 -10.47 -6.59
N ALA A 244 -19.25 -9.54 -6.55
CA ALA A 244 -20.51 -9.66 -7.27
C ALA A 244 -20.29 -9.68 -8.80
N HIS A 245 -19.45 -8.79 -9.30
CA HIS A 245 -19.04 -8.77 -10.72
C HIS A 245 -18.35 -10.05 -11.15
N ALA A 246 -17.41 -10.57 -10.36
CA ALA A 246 -16.80 -11.86 -10.65
C ALA A 246 -17.82 -13.01 -10.59
N ALA A 247 -18.81 -12.94 -9.68
CA ALA A 247 -19.83 -13.97 -9.54
C ALA A 247 -20.82 -14.01 -10.71
N SER A 248 -21.10 -12.87 -11.35
CA SER A 248 -21.92 -12.82 -12.57
C SER A 248 -21.19 -13.34 -13.80
N ASN A 249 -19.86 -13.23 -13.84
CA ASN A 249 -19.03 -13.67 -14.96
C ASN A 249 -18.46 -15.10 -14.83
N VAL A 250 -18.39 -15.65 -13.60
CA VAL A 250 -17.82 -16.99 -13.34
C VAL A 250 -18.88 -17.94 -12.77
N THR A 251 -19.26 -18.93 -13.56
CA THR A 251 -20.27 -19.92 -13.18
C THR A 251 -19.73 -20.90 -12.12
N ASN A 252 -20.64 -21.53 -11.36
CA ASN A 252 -20.28 -22.55 -10.37
C ASN A 252 -19.65 -23.81 -11.00
N LYS A 253 -19.83 -24.02 -12.31
CA LYS A 253 -19.22 -25.14 -13.05
C LYS A 253 -17.78 -24.85 -13.50
N MET A 254 -17.37 -23.58 -13.56
CA MET A 254 -16.04 -23.19 -14.02
C MET A 254 -14.96 -23.46 -12.96
N LEU A 255 -15.25 -23.19 -11.69
CA LEU A 255 -14.26 -23.29 -10.61
C LEU A 255 -13.75 -24.74 -10.39
N PRO A 256 -14.58 -25.79 -10.37
CA PRO A 256 -14.10 -27.17 -10.28
C PRO A 256 -13.18 -27.59 -11.42
N ASN A 257 -13.35 -26.97 -12.60
CA ASN A 257 -12.55 -27.23 -13.80
C ASN A 257 -11.34 -26.30 -13.95
N ALA A 258 -11.12 -25.37 -13.01
CA ALA A 258 -10.08 -24.36 -13.10
C ALA A 258 -8.68 -24.95 -13.30
N LYS A 259 -8.37 -26.09 -12.67
CA LYS A 259 -7.04 -26.74 -12.78
C LYS A 259 -6.68 -27.20 -14.20
N PHE A 260 -7.68 -27.48 -15.04
CA PHE A 260 -7.48 -27.93 -16.41
C PHE A 260 -7.25 -26.74 -17.36
N ILE A 261 -7.81 -25.58 -17.01
CA ILE A 261 -7.70 -24.34 -17.79
C ILE A 261 -6.48 -23.53 -17.35
N PHE A 262 -6.23 -23.48 -16.04
CA PHE A 262 -5.15 -22.74 -15.38
C PHE A 262 -4.32 -23.69 -14.50
N PRO A 263 -3.44 -24.51 -15.10
CA PRO A 263 -2.63 -25.48 -14.35
C PRO A 263 -1.58 -24.81 -13.45
N HIS A 264 -1.10 -23.62 -13.82
CA HIS A 264 -0.21 -22.81 -12.99
C HIS A 264 -1.03 -21.84 -12.15
N ASN A 265 -0.75 -21.70 -10.85
CA ASN A 265 -1.47 -20.80 -9.94
C ASN A 265 -3.00 -20.90 -10.11
N THR A 266 -3.55 -22.11 -9.97
CA THR A 266 -4.98 -22.37 -10.19
C THR A 266 -5.83 -21.46 -9.29
N PRO A 267 -6.79 -20.70 -9.84
CA PRO A 267 -7.64 -19.83 -9.03
C PRO A 267 -8.59 -20.66 -8.16
N THR A 268 -8.65 -20.29 -6.88
CA THR A 268 -9.47 -20.97 -5.86
C THR A 268 -10.76 -20.21 -5.51
N THR A 269 -10.94 -19.01 -6.04
CA THR A 269 -12.15 -18.19 -5.88
C THR A 269 -12.66 -17.73 -7.24
N LYS A 270 -13.95 -17.37 -7.33
CA LYS A 270 -14.52 -16.81 -8.57
C LYS A 270 -13.83 -15.52 -9.00
N GLU A 271 -13.45 -14.68 -8.04
CA GLU A 271 -12.75 -13.43 -8.32
C GLU A 271 -11.34 -13.66 -8.88
N ALA A 272 -10.57 -14.56 -8.26
CA ALA A 272 -9.27 -14.96 -8.82
C ALA A 272 -9.42 -15.58 -10.22
N TYR A 273 -10.49 -16.35 -10.44
CA TYR A 273 -10.78 -16.94 -11.74
C TYR A 273 -11.08 -15.86 -12.78
N TYR A 274 -11.93 -14.89 -12.44
CA TYR A 274 -12.28 -13.78 -13.33
C TYR A 274 -11.02 -13.00 -13.74
N TYR A 275 -10.19 -12.59 -12.79
CA TYR A 275 -8.93 -11.89 -13.09
C TYR A 275 -7.98 -12.73 -13.94
N ARG A 276 -7.95 -14.05 -13.73
CA ARG A 276 -7.12 -14.96 -14.53
C ARG A 276 -7.67 -15.19 -15.94
N MET A 277 -8.97 -15.06 -16.13
CA MET A 277 -9.63 -15.17 -17.44
C MET A 277 -9.42 -13.92 -18.30
N VAL A 278 -9.42 -12.75 -17.66
CA VAL A 278 -9.19 -11.44 -18.29
C VAL A 278 -7.68 -11.21 -18.52
N GLY A 279 -6.85 -11.52 -17.53
CA GLY A 279 -5.42 -11.19 -17.53
C GLY A 279 -4.50 -12.20 -18.20
N LEU A 280 -3.30 -11.73 -18.54
CA LEU A 280 -2.10 -12.46 -18.96
C LEU A 280 -2.34 -13.87 -19.54
N ARG A 281 -2.55 -13.95 -20.86
CA ARG A 281 -2.76 -15.21 -21.58
C ARG A 281 -1.47 -15.86 -22.07
N GLU A 282 -0.40 -15.07 -22.19
CA GLU A 282 0.90 -15.53 -22.66
C GLU A 282 1.58 -16.45 -21.66
N LYS A 283 2.11 -17.58 -22.14
CA LYS A 283 2.65 -18.67 -21.32
C LYS A 283 3.71 -18.21 -20.32
N TYR A 284 4.59 -17.29 -20.74
CA TYR A 284 5.69 -16.81 -19.90
C TYR A 284 5.30 -15.64 -18.99
N ALA A 285 4.36 -14.80 -19.42
CA ALA A 285 3.85 -13.69 -18.60
C ALA A 285 3.17 -14.21 -17.33
N ILE A 286 2.47 -15.34 -17.43
CA ILE A 286 1.81 -15.97 -16.28
C ILE A 286 2.80 -16.35 -15.16
N LEU A 287 4.05 -16.70 -15.52
CA LEU A 287 5.08 -17.15 -14.58
C LEU A 287 5.72 -16.00 -13.77
N THR A 288 5.50 -14.74 -14.18
CA THR A 288 6.04 -13.58 -13.47
C THR A 288 5.19 -13.18 -12.26
N VAL A 289 3.94 -13.66 -12.21
CA VAL A 289 3.01 -13.41 -11.10
C VAL A 289 3.25 -14.44 -9.99
N PRO A 290 3.63 -14.02 -8.78
CA PRO A 290 3.87 -14.95 -7.67
C PRO A 290 2.64 -15.80 -7.36
N GLY A 291 2.88 -17.09 -7.14
CA GLY A 291 1.85 -18.03 -6.70
C GLY A 291 1.62 -18.00 -5.19
N GLY A 292 0.45 -18.51 -4.79
CA GLY A 292 0.10 -18.71 -3.40
C GLY A 292 -0.62 -17.52 -2.76
N PRO A 293 -0.85 -17.58 -1.44
CA PRO A 293 -1.56 -16.54 -0.70
C PRO A 293 -0.83 -15.19 -0.74
N SER A 294 -1.56 -14.08 -0.92
CA SER A 294 -0.97 -12.75 -1.09
C SER A 294 -0.25 -12.23 0.16
N VAL A 295 0.67 -11.29 -0.07
CA VAL A 295 1.55 -10.71 0.94
C VAL A 295 0.80 -9.98 2.06
N ALA A 296 -0.31 -9.29 1.79
CA ALA A 296 -0.91 -8.38 2.77
C ALA A 296 -1.76 -9.06 3.86
N CYS A 297 -2.32 -10.25 3.60
CA CYS A 297 -3.38 -10.80 4.46
C CYS A 297 -3.30 -12.30 4.76
N SER A 298 -2.41 -13.06 4.12
CA SER A 298 -2.47 -14.52 4.24
C SER A 298 -1.13 -15.22 3.99
N THR A 299 -0.01 -14.61 4.31
CA THR A 299 1.30 -15.26 4.13
C THR A 299 1.35 -16.58 4.91
N THR A 300 2.05 -17.59 4.40
CA THR A 300 2.36 -18.85 5.12
C THR A 300 2.82 -18.59 6.55
N LYS A 301 3.57 -17.48 6.74
CA LYS A 301 4.05 -17.03 8.04
C LYS A 301 2.96 -16.68 9.05
N ALA A 302 1.84 -16.14 8.59
CA ALA A 302 0.69 -15.85 9.45
C ALA A 302 0.10 -17.16 10.02
N ILE A 303 0.01 -18.22 9.19
CA ILE A 303 -0.46 -19.54 9.61
C ILE A 303 0.52 -20.19 10.59
N GLU A 304 1.83 -20.12 10.29
CA GLU A 304 2.89 -20.62 11.18
C GLU A 304 2.83 -19.96 12.57
N TRP A 305 2.72 -18.64 12.61
CA TRP A 305 2.62 -17.89 13.87
C TRP A 305 1.29 -18.13 14.59
N ASP A 306 0.20 -18.30 13.86
CA ASP A 306 -1.07 -18.72 14.45
C ASP A 306 -0.98 -20.11 15.10
N ALA A 307 -0.30 -21.06 14.46
CA ALA A 307 -0.08 -22.38 15.03
C ALA A 307 0.82 -22.33 16.27
N TYR A 308 1.91 -21.55 16.24
CA TYR A 308 2.81 -21.38 17.38
C TYR A 308 2.09 -20.87 18.63
N ASN A 309 1.27 -19.83 18.49
CA ASN A 309 0.54 -19.23 19.61
C ASN A 309 -0.62 -20.10 20.14
N ARG A 310 -1.00 -21.19 19.46
CA ARG A 310 -1.99 -22.15 19.97
C ARG A 310 -1.37 -23.24 20.85
N VAL A 311 -0.05 -23.37 20.84
CA VAL A 311 0.69 -24.42 21.57
C VAL A 311 1.28 -23.87 22.89
N LEU A 312 1.32 -22.55 23.06
CA LEU A 312 1.65 -21.85 24.30
C LEU A 312 0.37 -21.49 25.07
#